data_AF-A0A838H4U6-F1
#
_entry.id   AF-A0A838H4U6-F1
#
_cell.length_a   1.000
_cell.length_b   1.000
_cell.length_c   1.000
_cell.angle_alpha   90.00
_cell.angle_beta   90.00
_cell.angle_gamma   90.00
#
_symmetry.space_group_name_H-M   'P 1'
#
loop_
_entity.id
_entity.type
_entity.pdbx_description
1 polymer ?
#
loop_
_entity_poly.entity_id
_entity_poly.type
_entity_poly.pdbx_seq_one_letter_code
_entity_poly.pdbx_strand_id
1 'polypeptide(L)'
;MTELQVLDALKPFALVHGFAGEPAPGDPLPEDVALETYCFLPFHRTGAAAGLTEPFDVNSPVRARLRVRVPLQAGAAQATAEHRVALRGPGDVVGVEESQVVRRFPEAGSGDADPLDLVHIEFNAPDLPWQYTPTGPAGPGGRQLPSWLRLVVVRWTPDRLAPPRGPGLPRVLTSVNPKAELPPEGEAWAWAHVQVLGGG
;
A
#
# COMPACT_ATOMS: atom_id res chain seq x y z
N MET A 1 -16.25 22.20 13.82
CA MET A 1 -17.67 22.06 13.45
C MET A 1 -17.66 21.01 12.36
N THR A 2 -18.22 19.82 12.64
CA THR A 2 -17.69 18.57 12.06
C THR A 2 -18.79 17.51 11.92
N GLU A 3 -19.27 17.36 10.69
CA GLU A 3 -20.42 16.56 10.19
C GLU A 3 -20.23 16.44 8.65
N LEU A 4 -20.82 15.56 7.83
CA LEU A 4 -21.42 14.20 7.85
C LEU A 4 -21.63 13.82 6.34
N GLN A 5 -21.91 12.62 5.80
CA GLN A 5 -22.32 11.27 6.25
C GLN A 5 -21.56 10.18 5.45
N VAL A 6 -21.33 8.96 5.96
CA VAL A 6 -22.02 7.67 5.64
C VAL A 6 -22.12 7.26 4.15
N LEU A 7 -21.54 6.10 3.82
CA LEU A 7 -22.05 5.14 2.83
C LEU A 7 -22.13 3.74 3.48
N ASP A 8 -22.98 2.87 2.94
CA ASP A 8 -23.20 1.49 3.43
C ASP A 8 -22.60 0.43 2.49
N ALA A 9 -22.01 -0.61 3.09
CA ALA A 9 -21.71 -1.94 2.54
C ALA A 9 -21.42 -2.09 1.01
N LEU A 10 -20.15 -1.93 0.62
CA LEU A 10 -19.62 -2.47 -0.65
C LEU A 10 -18.70 -3.68 -0.39
N LYS A 11 -18.80 -4.70 -1.24
CA LYS A 11 -17.91 -5.87 -1.25
C LYS A 11 -16.82 -5.68 -2.31
N PRO A 12 -15.54 -6.00 -2.03
CA PRO A 12 -14.50 -5.96 -3.04
C PRO A 12 -14.67 -7.12 -4.03
N PHE A 13 -14.74 -6.80 -5.32
CA PHE A 13 -14.41 -7.73 -6.41
C PHE A 13 -13.83 -6.92 -7.57
N ALA A 14 -12.79 -7.45 -8.22
CA ALA A 14 -12.08 -6.73 -9.28
C ALA A 14 -12.67 -7.06 -10.67
N LEU A 15 -12.72 -6.05 -11.55
CA LEU A 15 -12.87 -6.26 -12.98
C LEU A 15 -12.00 -5.26 -13.75
N VAL A 16 -11.44 -5.70 -14.88
CA VAL A 16 -10.66 -4.87 -15.80
C VAL A 16 -11.61 -4.30 -16.86
N HIS A 17 -11.61 -2.97 -17.03
CA HIS A 17 -12.27 -2.36 -18.18
C HIS A 17 -11.37 -2.37 -19.41
N GLY A 18 -11.84 -3.04 -20.46
CA GLY A 18 -11.19 -3.11 -21.77
C GLY A 18 -12.22 -3.16 -22.88
N PHE A 19 -12.92 -2.04 -23.11
CA PHE A 19 -13.86 -1.89 -24.22
C PHE A 19 -13.17 -1.23 -25.41
N ALA A 20 -12.75 -2.05 -26.37
CA ALA A 20 -12.49 -1.62 -27.74
C ALA A 20 -13.60 -2.19 -28.63
N GLY A 21 -14.59 -1.36 -28.97
CA GLY A 21 -15.57 -1.70 -30.00
C GLY A 21 -14.95 -1.49 -31.39
N GLU A 22 -15.08 -2.47 -32.29
CA GLU A 22 -14.52 -2.35 -33.63
C GLU A 22 -15.28 -1.30 -34.45
N PRO A 23 -14.61 -0.26 -34.98
CA PRO A 23 -15.28 0.83 -35.70
C PRO A 23 -15.84 0.35 -37.04
N ALA A 24 -16.97 0.95 -37.46
CA ALA A 24 -17.59 0.61 -38.73
C ALA A 24 -16.71 1.05 -39.93
N PRO A 25 -16.67 0.27 -41.03
CA PRO A 25 -15.81 0.57 -42.18
C PRO A 25 -16.31 1.80 -42.94
N GLY A 26 -15.74 2.96 -42.65
CA GLY A 26 -16.03 4.22 -43.36
C GLY A 26 -15.66 5.49 -42.59
N ASP A 27 -15.62 5.43 -41.25
CA ASP A 27 -15.17 6.57 -40.45
C ASP A 27 -13.65 6.79 -40.59
N PRO A 28 -13.17 8.04 -40.57
CA PRO A 28 -11.75 8.31 -40.38
C PRO A 28 -11.34 7.78 -39.01
N LEU A 29 -10.21 7.07 -38.94
CA LEU A 29 -9.60 6.76 -37.66
C LEU A 29 -9.38 8.07 -36.89
N PRO A 30 -9.69 8.12 -35.57
CA PRO A 30 -9.29 9.27 -34.78
C PRO A 30 -7.78 9.47 -34.90
N GLU A 31 -7.36 10.74 -34.82
CA GLU A 31 -5.96 11.13 -34.61
C GLU A 31 -5.26 10.20 -33.62
N ASP A 32 -3.99 9.84 -33.85
CA ASP A 32 -3.27 8.80 -33.08
C ASP A 32 -3.29 9.06 -31.56
N VAL A 33 -4.35 8.58 -30.90
CA VAL A 33 -4.50 8.64 -29.45
C VAL A 33 -3.53 7.61 -28.90
N ALA A 34 -2.33 8.08 -28.56
CA ALA A 34 -1.32 7.30 -27.87
C ALA A 34 -1.87 6.89 -26.48
N LEU A 35 -2.58 5.75 -26.45
CA LEU A 35 -3.13 5.18 -25.23
C LEU A 35 -1.99 4.93 -24.25
N GLU A 36 -2.01 5.61 -23.10
CA GLU A 36 -1.00 5.42 -22.07
C GLU A 36 -1.10 4.01 -21.48
N THR A 37 -0.22 3.11 -21.91
CA THR A 37 -0.14 1.75 -21.37
C THR A 37 0.32 1.79 -19.92
N TYR A 38 -0.62 1.64 -18.98
CA TYR A 38 -0.31 1.53 -17.55
C TYR A 38 0.02 0.09 -17.15
N CYS A 39 1.15 -0.09 -16.46
CA CYS A 39 1.51 -1.34 -15.81
C CYS A 39 1.25 -1.25 -14.30
N PHE A 40 0.70 -2.30 -13.70
CA PHE A 40 0.44 -2.37 -12.26
C PHE A 40 1.37 -3.37 -11.57
N LEU A 41 2.26 -2.85 -10.72
CA LEU A 41 3.18 -3.65 -9.92
C LEU A 41 2.56 -3.95 -8.54
N PRO A 42 2.63 -5.20 -8.04
CA PRO A 42 2.04 -5.58 -6.74
C PRO A 42 2.80 -5.03 -5.53
N PHE A 43 4.02 -4.53 -5.74
CA PHE A 43 4.73 -3.68 -4.78
C PHE A 43 5.84 -2.88 -5.47
N HIS A 44 6.26 -1.80 -4.82
CA HIS A 44 7.54 -1.14 -5.04
C HIS A 44 8.20 -0.90 -3.68
N ARG A 45 9.52 -1.08 -3.58
CA ARG A 45 10.25 -0.83 -2.32
C ARG A 45 11.70 -0.46 -2.58
N THR A 46 12.17 0.62 -1.97
CA THR A 46 13.53 1.14 -2.15
C THR A 46 14.39 1.01 -0.88
N GLY A 47 15.62 1.53 -0.96
CA GLY A 47 16.51 1.71 0.19
C GLY A 47 16.85 0.42 0.94
N ALA A 48 17.06 0.54 2.25
CA ALA A 48 17.46 -0.59 3.10
C ALA A 48 16.40 -1.71 3.16
N ALA A 49 15.11 -1.35 3.16
CA ALA A 49 14.02 -2.33 3.24
C ALA A 49 13.93 -3.23 1.99
N ALA A 50 14.35 -2.74 0.81
CA ALA A 50 14.46 -3.55 -0.40
C ALA A 50 15.41 -4.76 -0.24
N GLY A 51 16.41 -4.66 0.65
CA GLY A 51 17.36 -5.74 0.96
C GLY A 51 16.82 -6.84 1.88
N LEU A 52 15.54 -6.80 2.27
CA LEU A 52 14.90 -7.86 3.04
C LEU A 52 14.42 -8.98 2.11
N THR A 53 14.90 -10.20 2.36
CA THR A 53 14.63 -11.39 1.53
C THR A 53 13.88 -12.50 2.26
N GLU A 54 13.82 -12.49 3.59
CA GLU A 54 13.11 -13.49 4.41
C GLU A 54 11.60 -13.43 4.10
N PRO A 55 10.99 -14.45 3.48
CA PRO A 55 9.62 -14.36 2.97
C PRO A 55 8.59 -14.06 4.08
N PHE A 56 7.54 -13.34 3.73
CA PHE A 56 6.43 -13.09 4.65
C PHE A 56 5.69 -14.37 5.06
N ASP A 57 5.59 -14.57 6.37
CA ASP A 57 4.59 -15.40 7.05
C ASP A 57 3.78 -14.55 8.05
N VAL A 58 2.56 -14.97 8.42
CA VAL A 58 1.72 -14.22 9.38
C VAL A 58 2.32 -14.13 10.79
N ASN A 59 3.25 -15.03 11.15
CA ASN A 59 4.00 -15.02 12.42
C ASN A 59 5.34 -14.27 12.34
N SER A 60 5.60 -13.52 11.26
CA SER A 60 6.87 -12.82 11.03
C SER A 60 7.20 -11.79 12.11
N PRO A 61 8.50 -11.56 12.43
CA PRO A 61 8.90 -10.53 13.36
C PRO A 61 8.44 -9.12 12.94
N VAL A 62 7.82 -8.37 13.86
CA VAL A 62 7.33 -7.00 13.63
C VAL A 62 8.42 -5.95 13.35
N ARG A 63 9.70 -6.33 13.40
CA ARG A 63 10.87 -5.52 13.03
C ARG A 63 11.94 -6.38 12.38
N ALA A 64 12.46 -5.91 11.24
CA ALA A 64 13.56 -6.54 10.52
C ALA A 64 14.94 -6.20 11.13
N ARG A 65 15.95 -7.02 10.82
CA ARG A 65 17.36 -6.72 11.06
C ARG A 65 18.20 -7.05 9.82
N LEU A 66 18.93 -6.07 9.31
CA LEU A 66 19.91 -6.26 8.24
C LEU A 66 21.30 -6.57 8.82
N ARG A 67 22.02 -7.46 8.15
CA ARG A 67 23.44 -7.73 8.39
C ARG A 67 24.27 -6.97 7.36
N VAL A 68 24.75 -5.79 7.73
CA VAL A 68 25.60 -4.95 6.87
C VAL A 68 27.02 -5.50 6.92
N ARG A 69 27.66 -5.65 5.76
CA ARG A 69 29.09 -6.01 5.63
C ARG A 69 29.80 -4.90 4.87
N VAL A 70 30.90 -4.43 5.42
CA VAL A 70 31.76 -3.40 4.81
C VAL A 70 33.15 -4.01 4.60
N PRO A 71 33.58 -4.26 3.35
CA PRO A 71 34.95 -4.64 3.08
C PRO A 71 35.88 -3.47 3.43
N LEU A 72 36.98 -3.77 4.11
CA LEU A 72 37.99 -2.79 4.53
C LEU A 72 39.33 -3.16 3.91
N GLN A 73 40.03 -2.18 3.36
CA GLN A 73 41.38 -2.35 2.84
C GLN A 73 42.31 -1.27 3.39
N ALA A 74 43.46 -1.68 3.91
CA ALA A 74 44.52 -0.81 4.42
C ALA A 74 45.86 -1.23 3.78
N GLY A 75 46.19 -0.63 2.64
CA GLY A 75 47.30 -1.08 1.80
C GLY A 75 47.05 -2.51 1.29
N ALA A 76 47.90 -3.45 1.69
CA ALA A 76 47.76 -4.87 1.37
C ALA A 76 46.86 -5.65 2.35
N ALA A 77 46.54 -5.09 3.53
CA ALA A 77 45.67 -5.75 4.50
C ALA A 77 44.21 -5.64 4.08
N GLN A 78 43.50 -6.78 4.08
CA GLN A 78 42.06 -6.87 3.80
C GLN A 78 41.31 -7.42 5.02
N ALA A 79 40.13 -6.86 5.29
CA ALA A 79 39.22 -7.31 6.34
C ALA A 79 37.76 -7.09 5.93
N THR A 80 36.82 -7.57 6.72
CA THR A 80 35.39 -7.23 6.58
C THR A 80 34.83 -6.89 7.95
N ALA A 81 34.31 -5.68 8.11
CA ALA A 81 33.50 -5.31 9.26
C ALA A 81 32.06 -5.78 9.05
N GLU A 82 31.42 -6.31 10.10
CA GLU A 82 30.01 -6.73 10.05
C GLU A 82 29.23 -6.07 11.19
N HIS A 83 28.03 -5.57 10.88
CA HIS A 83 27.13 -4.95 11.85
C HIS A 83 25.67 -5.34 11.64
N ARG A 84 24.85 -5.34 12.70
CA ARG A 84 23.42 -5.69 12.64
C ARG A 84 22.53 -4.46 12.88
N VAL A 85 22.08 -3.83 11.81
CA VAL A 85 21.17 -2.68 11.85
C VAL A 85 19.73 -3.19 12.05
N ALA A 86 19.00 -2.63 13.02
CA ALA A 86 17.56 -2.85 13.13
C ALA A 86 16.79 -1.84 12.27
N LEU A 87 15.83 -2.32 11.48
CA LEU A 87 14.94 -1.43 10.72
C LEU A 87 13.71 -1.06 11.54
N ARG A 88 13.10 0.08 11.18
CA ARG A 88 11.79 0.48 11.69
C ARG A 88 10.71 -0.42 11.09
N GLY A 89 9.80 -0.91 11.91
CA GLY A 89 8.63 -1.68 11.49
C GLY A 89 7.35 -0.84 11.53
N PRO A 90 6.17 -1.44 11.26
CA PRO A 90 4.91 -0.70 11.22
C PRO A 90 4.56 -0.04 12.56
N GLY A 91 4.88 -0.73 13.67
CA GLY A 91 4.71 -0.23 15.03
C GLY A 91 5.70 0.85 15.48
N ASP A 92 6.62 1.29 14.61
CA ASP A 92 7.44 2.49 14.82
C ASP A 92 6.83 3.77 14.23
N VAL A 93 5.77 3.65 13.41
CA VAL A 93 5.16 4.79 12.72
C VAL A 93 4.13 5.46 13.61
N VAL A 94 4.31 6.76 13.88
CA VAL A 94 3.41 7.57 14.73
C VAL A 94 2.34 8.33 13.95
N GLY A 95 2.40 8.32 12.62
CA GLY A 95 1.44 8.94 11.72
C GLY A 95 1.92 8.92 10.27
N VAL A 96 1.01 9.21 9.34
CA VAL A 96 1.33 9.54 7.94
C VAL A 96 1.15 11.05 7.79
N GLU A 97 2.14 11.71 7.19
CA GLU A 97 2.14 13.15 6.95
C GLU A 97 1.18 13.50 5.80
N GLU A 98 0.43 14.60 5.90
CA GLU A 98 -0.75 14.80 5.04
C GLU A 98 -0.40 15.03 3.56
N SER A 99 0.74 15.63 3.23
CA SER A 99 1.24 15.77 1.84
C SER A 99 1.69 14.44 1.21
N GLN A 100 1.73 13.35 1.98
CA GLN A 100 1.84 12.01 1.41
C GLN A 100 0.56 11.54 0.73
N VAL A 101 -0.61 12.14 1.01
CA VAL A 101 -1.87 11.79 0.35
C VAL A 101 -2.14 12.76 -0.79
N VAL A 102 -1.98 12.27 -2.02
CA VAL A 102 -2.24 13.04 -3.25
C VAL A 102 -3.74 13.14 -3.50
N ARG A 103 -4.46 12.01 -3.31
CA ARG A 103 -5.91 11.92 -3.52
C ARG A 103 -6.54 10.98 -2.51
N ARG A 104 -7.80 11.26 -2.18
CA ARG A 104 -8.71 10.33 -1.51
C ARG A 104 -9.94 10.20 -2.41
N PHE A 105 -10.41 8.98 -2.62
CA PHE A 105 -11.68 8.75 -3.31
C PHE A 105 -12.57 7.80 -2.49
N PRO A 106 -13.84 8.15 -2.25
CA PRO A 106 -14.45 9.47 -2.45
C PRO A 106 -13.75 10.58 -1.65
N GLU A 107 -14.12 11.83 -1.90
CA GLU A 107 -13.63 12.95 -1.08
C GLU A 107 -14.24 12.91 0.33
N ALA A 108 -13.57 13.58 1.28
CA ALA A 108 -13.96 13.55 2.68
C ALA A 108 -15.25 14.36 2.92
N GLY A 109 -16.39 13.68 2.86
CA GLY A 109 -17.73 14.27 3.00
C GLY A 109 -18.66 14.06 1.80
N SER A 110 -18.20 13.41 0.72
CA SER A 110 -19.07 12.98 -0.39
C SER A 110 -20.15 12.02 0.11
N GLY A 111 -21.41 12.33 -0.17
CA GLY A 111 -22.58 11.48 0.15
C GLY A 111 -23.22 10.85 -1.09
N ASP A 112 -22.63 11.10 -2.26
CA ASP A 112 -23.16 10.93 -3.61
C ASP A 112 -22.17 10.19 -4.54
N ALA A 113 -21.15 9.54 -3.95
CA ALA A 113 -20.21 8.69 -4.67
C ALA A 113 -20.92 7.51 -5.36
N ASP A 114 -20.48 7.15 -6.57
CA ASP A 114 -21.07 6.03 -7.30
C ASP A 114 -20.77 4.70 -6.57
N PRO A 115 -21.79 3.87 -6.26
CA PRO A 115 -21.59 2.56 -5.63
C PRO A 115 -20.73 1.56 -6.43
N LEU A 116 -20.43 1.84 -7.70
CA LEU A 116 -19.55 1.03 -8.55
C LEU A 116 -18.06 1.43 -8.44
N ASP A 117 -17.75 2.65 -7.99
CA ASP A 117 -16.37 3.10 -7.85
C ASP A 117 -15.69 2.51 -6.60
N LEU A 118 -14.42 2.14 -6.75
CA LEU A 118 -13.63 1.59 -5.65
C LEU A 118 -13.00 2.69 -4.79
N VAL A 119 -13.24 2.62 -3.48
CA VAL A 119 -12.55 3.43 -2.47
C VAL A 119 -11.03 3.30 -2.57
N HIS A 120 -10.29 4.42 -2.63
CA HIS A 120 -8.84 4.39 -2.72
C HIS A 120 -8.17 5.65 -2.14
N ILE A 121 -6.86 5.54 -1.91
CA ILE A 121 -5.98 6.64 -1.52
C ILE A 121 -4.74 6.58 -2.42
N GLU A 122 -4.45 7.66 -3.13
CA GLU A 122 -3.22 7.81 -3.92
C GLU A 122 -2.14 8.42 -3.03
N PHE A 123 -0.95 7.81 -3.00
CA PHE A 123 0.17 8.26 -2.18
C PHE A 123 1.30 8.87 -3.02
N ASN A 124 1.91 9.94 -2.49
CA ASN A 124 2.98 10.71 -3.12
C ASN A 124 4.28 9.89 -3.26
N ALA A 125 4.71 9.26 -2.17
CA ALA A 125 5.83 8.31 -2.19
C ALA A 125 5.35 6.90 -2.62
N PRO A 126 5.77 6.38 -3.79
CA PRO A 126 5.21 5.14 -4.34
C PRO A 126 5.63 3.86 -3.59
N ASP A 127 6.65 3.92 -2.73
CA ASP A 127 6.98 2.80 -1.85
C ASP A 127 6.40 2.90 -0.43
N LEU A 128 5.66 3.98 -0.10
CA LEU A 128 5.10 4.19 1.23
C LEU A 128 4.29 2.99 1.75
N PRO A 129 3.43 2.29 0.97
CA PRO A 129 2.68 1.13 1.46
C PRO A 129 3.55 -0.05 1.92
N TRP A 130 4.81 -0.15 1.48
CA TRP A 130 5.73 -1.27 1.78
C TRP A 130 7.01 -0.88 2.53
N GLN A 131 7.27 0.42 2.68
CA GLN A 131 8.51 0.97 3.25
C GLN A 131 8.84 0.42 4.65
N TYR A 132 7.82 0.16 5.47
CA TYR A 132 7.96 -0.38 6.84
C TYR A 132 7.61 -1.87 6.96
N THR A 133 7.34 -2.58 5.87
CA THR A 133 7.04 -4.03 5.90
C THR A 133 8.30 -4.81 6.29
N PRO A 134 8.32 -5.55 7.42
CA PRO A 134 9.55 -6.06 8.04
C PRO A 134 10.10 -7.36 7.43
N THR A 135 9.61 -7.77 6.26
CA THR A 135 9.94 -9.03 5.57
C THR A 135 10.36 -8.78 4.12
N GLY A 136 10.87 -9.83 3.47
CA GLY A 136 10.91 -9.92 2.01
C GLY A 136 9.56 -10.32 1.40
N PRO A 137 9.47 -10.27 0.05
CA PRO A 137 8.32 -10.78 -0.68
C PRO A 137 8.18 -12.31 -0.55
N ALA A 138 6.96 -12.80 -0.74
CA ALA A 138 6.60 -14.20 -0.72
C ALA A 138 5.81 -14.60 -1.99
N GLY A 139 5.24 -15.80 -1.97
CA GLY A 139 4.33 -16.29 -3.00
C GLY A 139 4.97 -16.62 -4.35
N PRO A 140 4.15 -16.97 -5.35
CA PRO A 140 4.62 -17.31 -6.69
C PRO A 140 5.49 -16.20 -7.30
N GLY A 141 6.71 -16.57 -7.72
CA GLY A 141 7.68 -15.63 -8.31
C GLY A 141 8.17 -14.51 -7.38
N GLY A 142 7.96 -14.60 -6.06
CA GLY A 142 8.35 -13.54 -5.12
C GLY A 142 7.59 -12.23 -5.32
N ARG A 143 6.35 -12.29 -5.82
CA ARG A 143 5.55 -11.10 -6.18
C ARG A 143 4.65 -10.56 -5.05
N GLN A 144 4.55 -11.25 -3.91
CA GLN A 144 3.59 -10.92 -2.85
C GLN A 144 4.31 -10.28 -1.65
N LEU A 145 4.31 -8.95 -1.57
CA LEU A 145 4.81 -8.22 -0.39
C LEU A 145 3.63 -7.51 0.30
N PRO A 146 3.28 -7.85 1.55
CA PRO A 146 2.19 -7.19 2.24
C PRO A 146 2.40 -5.68 2.41
N SER A 147 1.36 -4.91 2.17
CA SER A 147 1.32 -3.52 2.61
C SER A 147 1.17 -3.47 4.15
N TRP A 148 1.93 -2.58 4.80
CA TRP A 148 1.77 -2.33 6.24
C TRP A 148 0.62 -1.37 6.55
N LEU A 149 0.15 -0.63 5.54
CA LEU A 149 -1.10 0.14 5.55
C LEU A 149 -2.23 -0.67 4.91
N ARG A 150 -3.47 -0.49 5.37
CA ARG A 150 -4.68 -0.98 4.68
C ARG A 150 -5.77 0.08 4.78
N LEU A 151 -6.47 0.35 3.68
CA LEU A 151 -7.71 1.11 3.72
C LEU A 151 -8.80 0.23 4.32
N VAL A 152 -9.57 0.79 5.26
CA VAL A 152 -10.62 0.08 6.01
C VAL A 152 -11.90 0.90 5.90
N VAL A 153 -12.92 0.34 5.23
CA VAL A 153 -14.23 0.96 5.10
C VAL A 153 -15.19 0.29 6.06
N VAL A 154 -15.73 1.08 6.98
CA VAL A 154 -16.68 0.62 8.00
C VAL A 154 -17.83 1.62 8.15
N ARG A 155 -19.01 1.13 8.52
CA ARG A 155 -20.15 1.97 8.87
C ARG A 155 -19.77 2.89 10.04
N TRP A 156 -19.84 4.19 9.82
CA TRP A 156 -19.49 5.21 10.81
C TRP A 156 -20.51 5.25 11.97
N THR A 157 -20.00 5.20 13.20
CA THR A 157 -20.70 5.63 14.42
C THR A 157 -19.71 6.35 15.36
N PRO A 158 -20.12 7.33 16.20
CA PRO A 158 -19.19 8.20 16.93
C PRO A 158 -18.24 7.48 17.91
N ASP A 159 -18.65 6.32 18.41
CA ASP A 159 -17.90 5.42 19.29
C ASP A 159 -16.78 4.63 18.58
N ARG A 160 -16.75 4.64 17.23
CA ARG A 160 -15.75 3.93 16.41
C ARG A 160 -14.33 4.49 16.50
N LEU A 161 -14.11 5.65 17.11
CA LEU A 161 -12.76 6.19 17.31
C LEU A 161 -12.49 6.45 18.79
N ALA A 162 -11.59 5.67 19.38
CA ALA A 162 -11.02 5.96 20.68
C ALA A 162 -10.07 7.19 20.62
N PRO A 163 -9.74 7.82 21.76
CA PRO A 163 -8.63 8.76 21.82
C PRO A 163 -7.28 8.06 21.51
N PRO A 164 -6.22 8.83 21.16
CA PRO A 164 -4.86 8.29 21.04
C PRO A 164 -4.39 7.60 22.33
N ARG A 165 -3.55 6.57 22.18
CA ARG A 165 -2.95 5.84 23.31
C ARG A 165 -1.76 6.56 23.97
N GLY A 166 -1.42 7.76 23.50
CA GLY A 166 -0.34 8.59 24.00
C GLY A 166 -0.18 9.87 23.18
N PRO A 167 0.63 10.85 23.64
CA PRO A 167 0.89 12.09 22.90
C PRO A 167 1.48 11.81 21.52
N GLY A 168 0.98 12.51 20.49
CA GLY A 168 1.49 12.39 19.12
C GLY A 168 1.17 11.07 18.40
N LEU A 169 0.34 10.18 18.97
CA LEU A 169 -0.14 8.97 18.30
C LEU A 169 -1.48 9.21 17.58
N PRO A 170 -1.84 8.39 16.58
CA PRO A 170 -3.12 8.50 15.90
C PRO A 170 -4.28 8.05 16.81
N ARG A 171 -5.51 8.42 16.44
CA ARG A 171 -6.72 7.83 17.03
C ARG A 171 -6.82 6.35 16.67
N VAL A 172 -7.40 5.55 17.56
CA VAL A 172 -7.56 4.11 17.34
C VAL A 172 -8.98 3.81 16.87
N LEU A 173 -9.10 3.21 15.68
CA LEU A 173 -10.36 2.64 15.20
C LEU A 173 -10.75 1.45 16.08
N THR A 174 -11.94 1.51 16.68
CA THR A 174 -12.54 0.40 17.43
C THR A 174 -13.41 -0.41 16.48
N SER A 175 -13.21 -1.73 16.50
CA SER A 175 -13.89 -2.67 15.62
C SER A 175 -14.67 -3.68 16.47
N VAL A 176 -15.96 -3.82 16.18
CA VAL A 176 -16.83 -4.81 16.83
C VAL A 176 -16.64 -6.22 16.25
N ASN A 177 -16.14 -6.32 15.01
CA ASN A 177 -15.76 -7.58 14.38
C ASN A 177 -14.57 -7.37 13.42
N PRO A 178 -13.32 -7.37 13.92
CA PRO A 178 -12.14 -7.13 13.09
C PRO A 178 -12.01 -8.11 11.91
N LYS A 179 -12.50 -9.34 12.04
CA LYS A 179 -12.43 -10.37 10.99
C LYS A 179 -13.44 -10.17 9.84
N ALA A 180 -14.42 -9.29 10.01
CA ALA A 180 -15.36 -8.91 8.95
C ALA A 180 -15.10 -7.48 8.42
N GLU A 181 -14.35 -6.66 9.16
CA GLU A 181 -14.05 -5.27 8.82
C GLU A 181 -12.64 -5.07 8.25
N LEU A 182 -11.73 -6.05 8.39
CA LEU A 182 -10.37 -6.01 7.86
C LEU A 182 -10.18 -7.00 6.69
N PRO A 183 -9.31 -6.69 5.71
CA PRO A 183 -8.86 -7.64 4.69
C PRO A 183 -8.24 -8.93 5.28
N PRO A 184 -8.43 -10.09 4.62
CA PRO A 184 -7.78 -11.34 5.01
C PRO A 184 -6.26 -11.19 5.12
N GLU A 185 -5.68 -11.71 6.19
CA GLU A 185 -4.27 -11.41 6.55
C GLU A 185 -3.27 -11.90 5.51
N GLY A 186 -3.52 -13.05 4.88
CA GLY A 186 -2.70 -13.59 3.79
C GLY A 186 -2.89 -12.91 2.42
N GLU A 187 -3.92 -12.06 2.27
CA GLU A 187 -4.20 -11.33 1.03
C GLU A 187 -3.64 -9.89 1.05
N ALA A 188 -3.05 -9.46 2.17
CA ALA A 188 -2.59 -8.08 2.41
C ALA A 188 -1.54 -7.52 1.42
N TRP A 189 -1.03 -8.35 0.51
CA TRP A 189 -0.17 -7.95 -0.62
C TRP A 189 -0.97 -7.43 -1.83
N ALA A 190 -2.26 -7.73 -1.92
CA ALA A 190 -3.13 -7.34 -3.04
C ALA A 190 -3.90 -6.01 -2.80
N TRP A 191 -3.73 -5.39 -1.62
CA TRP A 191 -4.48 -4.21 -1.18
C TRP A 191 -3.74 -2.88 -1.40
N ALA A 192 -2.64 -2.92 -2.17
CA ALA A 192 -1.93 -1.76 -2.70
C ALA A 192 -1.24 -2.18 -4.02
N HIS A 193 -0.95 -1.23 -4.89
CA HIS A 193 -0.19 -1.42 -6.12
C HIS A 193 0.60 -0.15 -6.45
N VAL A 194 1.53 -0.23 -7.40
CA VAL A 194 2.12 0.95 -8.05
C VAL A 194 1.77 0.94 -9.53
N GLN A 195 1.18 2.04 -9.99
CA GLN A 195 0.93 2.31 -11.40
C GLN A 195 2.19 2.89 -12.04
N VAL A 196 2.57 2.36 -13.20
CA VAL A 196 3.77 2.77 -13.95
C VAL A 196 3.37 3.08 -15.38
N LEU A 197 3.88 4.18 -15.94
CA LEU A 197 3.73 4.55 -17.34
C LEU A 197 4.66 3.72 -18.23
N GLY A 198 4.10 3.06 -19.24
CA GLY A 198 4.81 2.15 -20.13
C GLY A 198 4.84 0.71 -19.60
N GLY A 199 4.54 -0.25 -20.47
CA GLY A 199 4.53 -1.67 -20.10
C GLY A 199 4.10 -2.59 -21.23
N GLY A 200 5.03 -2.89 -22.15
CA GLY A 200 4.94 -3.93 -23.17
C GLY A 200 6.28 -4.64 -23.31
#